data_AF-A0A8J5XAN4-F1
#
_entry.id   AF-A0A8J5XAN4-F1
#
_cell.length_a   1.000
_cell.length_b   1.000
_cell.length_c   1.000
_cell.angle_alpha   90.00
_cell.angle_beta   90.00
_cell.angle_gamma   90.00
#
_symmetry.space_group_name_H-M   'P 1'
#
loop_
_entity.id
_entity.type
_entity.pdbx_description
1 polymer ?
#
loop_
_entity_poly.entity_id
_entity_poly.type
_entity_poly.pdbx_seq_one_letter_code
_entity_poly.pdbx_strand_id
1 'polypeptide(L)'
;MVLHKIDYKCTPTKRWNYDRHTTRYFLVQIRTLQHVAEGQALLCRLAHIHTQLTGRPPRYNVAPLRTHNVPRNVRLTANAIWETLPDDERKELRARLKALDLRDHDGEPIKWTGTNGNTPPMSDILERLAATPSPAPWESAALAKWWHFVYEFIEHHHDNEEQLFFPRIAERVELPPRLTADHKTMLAALKETDAIVKAETAKPPGTADWAKAATSLRHVEAIILPHLLEEEHDTLPAMMANFTAKELEPTERAMIKAQPWWSLGHLYRRFRDDMVVKQRHAVGSLGVPSVVFGALIRPKIEKYQAEVGWLVEELKQPQSHAFWEEQRALWHARSGFGGCCGPKPRGSFALAQEVGSGTRK
;
A
#
# COMPACT_ATOMS: atom_id res chain seq x y z
N MET A 1 -1.42 -26.67 -60.11
CA MET A 1 -1.29 -25.63 -59.06
C MET A 1 -1.07 -26.35 -57.74
N VAL A 2 0.15 -26.77 -57.39
CA VAL A 2 1.24 -25.98 -56.75
C VAL A 2 0.73 -25.41 -55.41
N LEU A 3 0.80 -26.19 -54.33
CA LEU A 3 1.88 -26.27 -53.32
C LEU A 3 2.15 -24.93 -52.61
N HIS A 4 1.91 -24.89 -51.30
CA HIS A 4 2.99 -24.73 -50.32
C HIS A 4 2.58 -25.32 -48.97
N LYS A 5 3.22 -26.43 -48.60
CA LYS A 5 3.39 -26.88 -47.21
C LYS A 5 4.52 -26.04 -46.61
N ILE A 6 4.31 -25.51 -45.41
CA ILE A 6 5.39 -24.96 -44.58
C ILE A 6 5.67 -26.00 -43.49
N ASP A 7 6.78 -26.71 -43.66
CA ASP A 7 7.38 -27.55 -42.63
C ASP A 7 8.16 -26.67 -41.65
N TYR A 8 7.77 -26.67 -40.38
CA TYR A 8 8.65 -26.20 -39.31
C TYR A 8 9.51 -27.35 -38.80
N LYS A 9 10.76 -27.39 -39.26
CA LYS A 9 11.80 -28.22 -38.66
C LYS A 9 12.21 -27.62 -37.30
N CYS A 10 11.84 -28.29 -36.20
CA CYS A 10 12.46 -28.07 -34.90
C CYS A 10 13.87 -28.67 -34.90
N THR A 11 14.89 -27.84 -34.89
CA THR A 11 16.24 -28.24 -34.46
C THR A 11 16.37 -28.06 -32.93
N PRO A 12 17.00 -29.01 -32.22
CA PRO A 12 17.24 -28.90 -30.80
C PRO A 12 18.54 -28.11 -30.58
N THR A 13 18.51 -27.09 -29.73
CA THR A 13 19.55 -26.77 -28.73
C THR A 13 19.44 -25.31 -28.29
N LYS A 14 18.97 -25.11 -27.06
CA LYS A 14 19.62 -24.26 -26.05
C LYS A 14 19.00 -24.64 -24.72
N ARG A 15 19.83 -25.15 -23.81
CA ARG A 15 19.48 -25.33 -22.39
C ARG A 15 19.06 -23.96 -21.86
N TRP A 16 17.78 -23.79 -21.58
CA TRP A 16 17.29 -22.70 -20.75
C TRP A 16 17.52 -23.11 -19.30
N ASN A 17 18.45 -22.46 -18.62
CA ASN A 17 18.57 -22.52 -17.18
C ASN A 17 17.29 -21.90 -16.58
N TYR A 18 16.38 -22.77 -16.15
CA TYR A 18 15.26 -22.42 -15.29
C TYR A 18 15.76 -22.50 -13.84
N ASP A 19 15.98 -21.36 -13.18
CA ASP A 19 16.21 -21.32 -11.74
C ASP A 19 15.49 -20.12 -11.08
N ARG A 20 14.66 -20.44 -10.09
CA ARG A 20 14.30 -19.66 -8.88
C ARG A 20 13.52 -18.33 -8.87
N HIS A 21 12.84 -17.86 -9.93
CA HIS A 21 12.23 -16.50 -9.87
C HIS A 21 10.71 -16.34 -10.13
N THR A 22 9.92 -17.40 -10.27
CA THR A 22 8.50 -17.33 -10.69
C THR A 22 7.44 -17.54 -9.59
N THR A 23 7.66 -17.00 -8.39
CA THR A 23 6.62 -16.96 -7.33
C THR A 23 6.76 -15.69 -6.51
N ARG A 24 6.27 -14.52 -6.95
CA ARG A 24 6.48 -13.26 -6.19
C ARG A 24 5.26 -12.33 -6.08
N TYR A 25 4.12 -12.68 -6.67
CA TYR A 25 2.94 -11.81 -6.63
C TYR A 25 2.27 -11.77 -5.23
N PHE A 26 2.03 -12.94 -4.64
CA PHE A 26 1.51 -13.09 -3.27
C PHE A 26 2.60 -13.14 -2.17
N LEU A 27 3.83 -13.60 -2.49
CA LEU A 27 4.92 -13.71 -1.49
C LEU A 27 5.29 -12.37 -0.80
N VAL A 28 4.86 -11.24 -1.36
CA VAL A 28 5.11 -9.90 -0.79
C VAL A 28 4.10 -9.53 0.30
N GLN A 29 2.83 -9.99 0.24
CA GLN A 29 1.94 -9.96 1.42
C GLN A 29 2.45 -10.93 2.50
N ILE A 30 3.02 -12.06 2.07
CA ILE A 30 3.54 -13.13 2.93
C ILE A 30 4.83 -12.75 3.70
N ARG A 31 5.65 -11.83 3.21
CA ARG A 31 6.79 -11.30 4.00
C ARG A 31 6.35 -10.51 5.23
N THR A 32 5.16 -9.90 5.20
CA THR A 32 4.55 -9.27 6.37
C THR A 32 4.30 -10.30 7.48
N LEU A 33 3.93 -11.54 7.15
CA LEU A 33 3.73 -12.63 8.11
C LEU A 33 5.03 -13.17 8.71
N GLN A 34 6.12 -13.21 7.92
CA GLN A 34 7.46 -13.50 8.44
C GLN A 34 7.89 -12.45 9.48
N HIS A 35 7.60 -11.18 9.22
CA HIS A 35 7.84 -10.09 10.16
C HIS A 35 6.90 -10.11 11.39
N VAL A 36 5.71 -10.70 11.30
CA VAL A 36 4.81 -10.91 12.46
C VAL A 36 5.32 -12.05 13.35
N ALA A 37 5.77 -13.17 12.79
CA ALA A 37 6.39 -14.26 13.55
C ALA A 37 7.72 -13.83 14.21
N GLU A 38 8.54 -13.06 13.49
CA GLU A 38 9.73 -12.39 14.03
C GLU A 38 9.36 -11.34 15.08
N GLY A 39 8.27 -10.60 14.88
CA GLY A 39 7.73 -9.63 15.82
C GLY A 39 7.22 -10.27 17.12
N GLN A 40 6.62 -11.46 17.06
CA GLN A 40 6.19 -12.21 18.23
C GLN A 40 7.39 -12.82 18.98
N ALA A 41 8.38 -13.33 18.27
CA ALA A 41 9.64 -13.75 18.87
C ALA A 41 10.40 -12.57 19.51
N LEU A 42 10.30 -11.38 18.92
CA LEU A 42 10.84 -10.14 19.48
C LEU A 42 10.06 -9.72 20.73
N LEU A 43 8.74 -9.78 20.74
CA LEU A 43 7.91 -9.45 21.91
C LEU A 43 8.14 -10.40 23.09
N CYS A 44 8.28 -11.70 22.83
CA CYS A 44 8.68 -12.66 23.86
C CYS A 44 10.08 -12.33 24.43
N ARG A 45 11.02 -11.90 23.57
CA ARG A 45 12.34 -11.44 24.02
C ARG A 45 12.26 -10.12 24.79
N LEU A 46 11.42 -9.18 24.37
CA LEU A 46 11.21 -7.89 25.04
C LEU A 46 10.57 -8.07 26.42
N ALA A 47 9.57 -8.95 26.53
CA ALA A 47 8.97 -9.33 27.81
C ALA A 47 9.98 -10.00 28.76
N HIS A 48 10.85 -10.86 28.20
CA HIS A 48 11.93 -11.49 28.95
C HIS A 48 12.97 -10.46 29.44
N ILE A 49 13.41 -9.54 28.57
CA ILE A 49 14.34 -8.46 28.91
C ILE A 49 13.74 -7.54 29.99
N HIS A 50 12.49 -7.10 29.83
CA HIS A 50 11.79 -6.30 30.85
C HIS A 50 11.78 -7.01 32.22
N THR A 51 11.50 -8.31 32.23
CA THR A 51 11.48 -9.10 33.47
C THR A 51 12.87 -9.18 34.11
N GLN A 52 13.93 -9.34 33.30
CA GLN A 52 15.32 -9.34 33.79
C GLN A 52 15.75 -7.98 34.36
N LEU A 53 15.37 -6.87 33.71
CA LEU A 53 15.79 -5.52 34.13
C LEU A 53 15.02 -5.02 35.35
N THR A 54 13.72 -5.31 35.43
CA THR A 54 12.84 -4.72 36.46
C THR A 54 12.60 -5.66 37.65
N GLY A 55 12.99 -6.94 37.52
CA GLY A 55 12.66 -8.00 38.48
C GLY A 55 11.16 -8.30 38.58
N ARG A 56 10.35 -7.77 37.67
CA ARG A 56 8.88 -7.90 37.66
C ARG A 56 8.41 -8.39 36.29
N PRO A 57 7.49 -9.37 36.23
CA PRO A 57 6.86 -9.71 34.97
C PRO A 57 6.11 -8.48 34.42
N PRO A 58 6.06 -8.30 33.08
CA PRO A 58 5.25 -7.24 32.50
C PRO A 58 3.80 -7.34 33.01
N ARG A 59 3.15 -6.21 33.29
CA ARG A 59 1.78 -6.16 33.85
C ARG A 59 0.67 -6.65 32.90
N TYR A 60 1.05 -7.23 31.77
CA TYR A 60 0.15 -7.76 30.76
C TYR A 60 0.46 -9.25 30.57
N ASN A 61 -0.57 -10.07 30.40
CA ASN A 61 -0.46 -11.52 30.44
C ASN A 61 0.24 -12.06 29.18
N VAL A 62 1.52 -12.41 29.28
CA VAL A 62 2.30 -13.06 28.22
C VAL A 62 2.25 -14.58 28.44
N ALA A 63 1.05 -15.17 28.44
CA ALA A 63 0.94 -16.62 28.39
C ALA A 63 1.51 -17.11 27.05
N PRO A 64 2.09 -18.33 26.96
CA PRO A 64 2.44 -18.92 25.69
C PRO A 64 1.15 -19.08 24.88
N LEU A 65 0.92 -18.16 23.95
CA LEU A 65 -0.24 -18.18 23.07
C LEU A 65 -0.10 -19.44 22.21
N ARG A 66 -1.01 -20.39 22.40
CA ARG A 66 -1.23 -21.43 21.40
C ARG A 66 -1.58 -20.74 20.08
N THR A 67 -1.08 -21.29 18.99
CA THR A 67 -0.92 -20.74 17.64
C THR A 67 -2.12 -20.10 16.94
N HIS A 68 -3.27 -19.90 17.59
CA HIS A 68 -4.54 -19.60 16.91
C HIS A 68 -5.31 -18.41 17.47
N ASN A 69 -4.67 -17.44 18.12
CA ASN A 69 -5.33 -16.15 18.39
C ASN A 69 -4.30 -15.05 18.69
N VAL A 70 -4.12 -14.12 17.77
CA VAL A 70 -3.39 -12.86 18.01
C VAL A 70 -4.35 -11.70 17.74
N PRO A 71 -4.89 -11.02 18.77
CA PRO A 71 -5.72 -9.84 18.56
C PRO A 71 -4.87 -8.58 18.31
N ARG A 72 -5.52 -7.54 17.78
CA ARG A 72 -5.13 -6.12 17.63
C ARG A 72 -4.35 -5.51 18.81
N ASN A 73 -4.34 -6.17 19.95
CA ASN A 73 -3.61 -5.81 21.16
C ASN A 73 -2.09 -5.84 20.98
N VAL A 74 -1.51 -6.68 20.11
CA VAL A 74 -0.04 -6.75 19.99
C VAL A 74 0.60 -5.44 19.49
N ARG A 75 -0.04 -4.72 18.57
CA ARG A 75 0.45 -3.45 18.01
C ARG A 75 0.28 -2.29 18.98
N LEU A 76 -0.87 -2.21 19.64
CA LEU A 76 -1.11 -1.26 20.72
C LEU A 76 -0.17 -1.54 21.90
N THR A 77 0.10 -2.81 22.21
CA THR A 77 1.03 -3.20 23.27
C THR A 77 2.47 -2.95 22.88
N ALA A 78 2.91 -3.17 21.64
CA ALA A 78 4.29 -2.87 21.21
C ALA A 78 4.57 -1.37 21.20
N ASN A 79 3.65 -0.56 20.67
CA ASN A 79 3.78 0.90 20.70
C ASN A 79 3.60 1.46 22.12
N ALA A 80 2.65 0.95 22.92
CA ALA A 80 2.51 1.37 24.31
C ALA A 80 3.73 0.98 25.15
N ILE A 81 4.27 -0.24 24.97
CA ILE A 81 5.53 -0.65 25.60
C ILE A 81 6.63 0.32 25.16
N TRP A 82 6.81 0.54 23.85
CA TRP A 82 7.81 1.46 23.31
C TRP A 82 7.69 2.89 23.88
N GLU A 83 6.48 3.43 23.99
CA GLU A 83 6.24 4.76 24.55
C GLU A 83 6.42 4.82 26.07
N THR A 84 6.27 3.69 26.77
CA THR A 84 6.52 3.58 28.22
C THR A 84 7.97 3.25 28.58
N LEU A 85 8.81 2.86 27.62
CA LEU A 85 10.23 2.59 27.88
C LEU A 85 10.97 3.92 28.15
N PRO A 86 11.80 3.98 29.21
CA PRO A 86 12.77 5.05 29.40
C PRO A 86 13.66 5.27 28.17
N ASP A 87 14.14 6.50 27.97
CA ASP A 87 14.91 6.88 26.77
C ASP A 87 16.20 6.07 26.58
N ASP A 88 16.86 5.70 27.67
CA ASP A 88 18.03 4.83 27.69
C ASP A 88 17.70 3.38 27.28
N GLU A 89 16.56 2.84 27.72
CA GLU A 89 16.08 1.52 27.27
C GLU A 89 15.65 1.51 25.80
N ARG A 90 14.99 2.57 25.33
CA ARG A 90 14.70 2.76 23.89
C ARG A 90 16.00 2.83 23.08
N LYS A 91 17.02 3.52 23.59
CA LYS A 91 18.32 3.64 22.94
C LYS A 91 19.07 2.31 22.90
N GLU A 92 19.04 1.52 23.97
CA GLU A 92 19.62 0.18 24.01
C GLU A 92 18.89 -0.79 23.06
N LEU A 93 17.55 -0.78 23.04
CA LEU A 93 16.77 -1.61 22.12
C LEU A 93 17.07 -1.25 20.65
N ARG A 94 17.17 0.05 20.33
CA ARG A 94 17.64 0.50 19.00
C ARG A 94 19.04 -0.03 18.69
N ALA A 95 19.97 0.01 19.65
CA ALA A 95 21.33 -0.49 19.46
C ALA A 95 21.35 -2.02 19.21
N ARG A 96 20.52 -2.79 19.94
CA ARG A 96 20.38 -4.24 19.75
C ARG A 96 19.73 -4.60 18.42
N LEU A 97 18.66 -3.92 18.02
CA LEU A 97 18.04 -4.11 16.70
C LEU A 97 19.02 -3.77 15.57
N LYS A 98 19.82 -2.70 15.75
CA LYS A 98 20.90 -2.34 14.82
C LYS A 98 22.00 -3.41 14.77
N ALA A 99 22.30 -4.08 15.89
CA ALA A 99 23.30 -5.14 15.97
C ALA A 99 22.83 -6.48 15.36
N LEU A 100 21.52 -6.69 15.19
CA LEU A 100 20.98 -7.87 14.50
C LEU A 100 21.27 -7.87 12.98
N ASP A 101 21.81 -6.77 12.43
CA ASP A 101 22.17 -6.60 11.02
C ASP A 101 21.14 -7.17 10.05
N LEU A 102 19.86 -6.92 10.36
CA LEU A 102 18.75 -7.36 9.51
C LEU A 102 18.91 -6.67 8.16
N ARG A 103 19.12 -7.44 7.09
CA ARG A 103 19.32 -6.93 5.72
C ARG A 103 18.14 -7.31 4.84
N ASP A 104 17.80 -6.43 3.91
CA ASP A 104 16.77 -6.70 2.92
C ASP A 104 17.30 -7.62 1.81
N HIS A 105 16.48 -7.85 0.78
CA HIS A 105 16.83 -8.74 -0.33
C HIS A 105 18.03 -8.28 -1.18
N ASP A 106 18.40 -7.01 -1.11
CA ASP A 106 19.55 -6.44 -1.82
C ASP A 106 20.79 -6.42 -0.92
N GLY A 107 20.70 -6.95 0.30
CA GLY A 107 21.78 -6.95 1.29
C GLY A 107 21.91 -5.61 2.04
N GLU A 108 20.96 -4.69 1.86
CA GLU A 108 20.98 -3.39 2.52
C GLU A 108 20.38 -3.48 3.93
N PRO A 109 20.95 -2.80 4.94
CA PRO A 109 20.38 -2.80 6.28
C PRO A 109 18.91 -2.34 6.27
N ILE A 110 18.02 -3.18 6.82
CA ILE A 110 16.60 -2.87 7.01
C ILE A 110 16.52 -1.69 7.97
N LYS A 111 16.23 -0.51 7.42
CA LYS A 111 15.86 0.66 8.21
C LYS A 111 14.46 0.42 8.75
N TRP A 112 14.37 0.05 10.03
CA TRP A 112 13.10 0.00 10.73
C TRP A 112 12.57 1.42 10.91
N THR A 113 11.61 1.83 10.09
CA THR A 113 10.94 3.14 10.19
C THR A 113 9.68 3.11 11.07
N GLY A 114 9.34 1.96 11.66
CA GLY A 114 8.05 1.74 12.31
C GLY A 114 6.94 1.72 11.26
N THR A 115 6.36 0.54 11.00
CA THR A 115 5.45 0.27 9.86
C THR A 115 6.12 0.51 8.48
N ASN A 116 5.44 0.16 7.39
CA ASN A 116 5.74 0.76 6.08
C ASN A 116 5.49 2.29 6.05
N GLY A 117 5.48 2.96 7.21
CA GLY A 117 6.28 4.15 7.53
C GLY A 117 5.66 5.47 7.17
N ASN A 118 5.00 5.57 6.02
CA ASN A 118 4.65 6.87 5.47
C ASN A 118 3.16 7.06 5.19
N THR A 119 2.30 6.06 5.39
CA THR A 119 0.85 6.25 5.20
C THR A 119 0.10 6.09 6.50
N PRO A 120 -0.20 7.21 7.22
CA PRO A 120 -1.22 7.20 8.25
C PRO A 120 -2.50 6.54 7.72
N PRO A 121 -3.20 5.76 8.56
CA PRO A 121 -4.48 5.17 8.18
C PRO A 121 -5.43 6.26 7.66
N MET A 122 -6.31 5.89 6.74
CA MET A 122 -7.21 6.84 6.08
C MET A 122 -8.06 7.64 7.08
N SER A 123 -8.34 7.04 8.24
CA SER A 123 -8.93 7.67 9.41
C SER A 123 -8.23 8.96 9.80
N ASP A 124 -6.90 9.01 9.80
CA ASP A 124 -6.15 10.16 10.32
C ASP A 124 -6.30 11.38 9.42
N ILE A 125 -6.39 11.18 8.10
CA ILE A 125 -6.65 12.28 7.14
C ILE A 125 -8.05 12.86 7.41
N LEU A 126 -9.06 12.01 7.58
CA LEU A 126 -10.42 12.47 7.88
C LEU A 126 -10.55 13.08 9.28
N GLU A 127 -9.85 12.55 10.28
CA GLU A 127 -9.84 13.09 11.63
C GLU A 127 -9.19 14.46 11.66
N ARG A 128 -8.08 14.65 10.93
CA ARG A 128 -7.48 15.96 10.73
C ARG A 128 -8.46 16.94 10.07
N LEU A 129 -9.14 16.51 9.01
CA LEU A 129 -10.11 17.36 8.31
C LEU A 129 -11.32 17.68 9.20
N ALA A 130 -11.81 16.73 9.99
CA ALA A 130 -12.86 16.93 10.97
C ALA A 130 -12.45 17.88 12.11
N ALA A 131 -11.17 17.86 12.51
CA ALA A 131 -10.61 18.79 13.48
C ALA A 131 -10.26 20.15 12.88
N THR A 132 -10.33 20.32 11.55
CA THR A 132 -10.03 21.57 10.86
C THR A 132 -11.35 22.32 10.59
N PRO A 133 -11.62 23.47 11.23
CA PRO A 133 -12.91 24.16 11.13
C PRO A 133 -13.33 24.59 9.70
N SER A 134 -12.37 24.64 8.77
CA SER A 134 -12.63 24.87 7.35
C SER A 134 -11.42 24.42 6.54
N PRO A 135 -11.34 23.14 6.10
CA PRO A 135 -10.25 22.69 5.24
C PRO A 135 -10.18 23.52 3.96
N ALA A 136 -8.98 23.65 3.40
CA ALA A 136 -8.83 24.33 2.13
C ALA A 136 -9.64 23.60 1.03
N PRO A 137 -10.20 24.31 0.03
CA PRO A 137 -10.97 23.67 -1.05
C PRO A 137 -10.22 22.54 -1.76
N TRP A 138 -8.90 22.68 -1.92
CA TRP A 138 -8.06 21.66 -2.54
C TRP A 138 -8.00 20.37 -1.70
N GLU A 139 -8.03 20.45 -0.37
CA GLU A 139 -8.00 19.27 0.52
C GLU A 139 -9.28 18.46 0.37
N SER A 140 -10.41 19.13 0.31
CA SER A 140 -11.72 18.50 0.12
C SER A 140 -11.82 17.79 -1.23
N ALA A 141 -11.32 18.44 -2.29
CA ALA A 141 -11.28 17.86 -3.63
C ALA A 141 -10.29 16.68 -3.73
N ALA A 142 -9.10 16.81 -3.11
CA ALA A 142 -8.09 15.77 -3.07
C ALA A 142 -8.59 14.53 -2.33
N LEU A 143 -9.24 14.72 -1.18
CA LEU A 143 -9.86 13.66 -0.40
C LEU A 143 -10.91 12.93 -1.23
N ALA A 144 -11.85 13.64 -1.86
CA ALA A 144 -12.93 13.02 -2.61
C ALA A 144 -12.41 12.17 -3.77
N LYS A 145 -11.42 12.71 -4.51
CA LYS A 145 -10.79 12.01 -5.62
C LYS A 145 -10.04 10.75 -5.17
N TRP A 146 -9.28 10.86 -4.08
CA TRP A 146 -8.58 9.71 -3.54
C TRP A 146 -9.54 8.67 -2.94
N TRP A 147 -10.56 9.09 -2.19
CA TRP A 147 -11.57 8.21 -1.63
C TRP A 147 -12.30 7.43 -2.72
N HIS A 148 -12.76 8.12 -3.77
CA HIS A 148 -13.44 7.47 -4.88
C HIS A 148 -12.57 6.37 -5.52
N PHE A 149 -11.28 6.65 -5.71
CA PHE A 149 -10.33 5.64 -6.17
C PHE A 149 -10.24 4.44 -5.20
N VAL A 150 -10.15 4.68 -3.89
CA VAL A 150 -10.10 3.63 -2.88
C VAL A 150 -11.37 2.78 -2.88
N TYR A 151 -12.53 3.43 -2.93
CA TYR A 151 -13.83 2.77 -3.02
C TYR A 151 -13.88 1.80 -4.22
N GLU A 152 -13.59 2.29 -5.43
CA GLU A 152 -13.64 1.46 -6.63
C GLU A 152 -12.59 0.33 -6.56
N PHE A 153 -11.39 0.63 -6.05
CA PHE A 153 -10.33 -0.36 -5.91
C PHE A 153 -10.76 -1.51 -4.99
N ILE A 154 -11.31 -1.18 -3.82
CA ILE A 154 -11.75 -2.16 -2.83
C ILE A 154 -12.93 -2.98 -3.38
N GLU A 155 -13.88 -2.34 -4.05
CA GLU A 155 -15.01 -3.04 -4.68
C GLU A 155 -14.53 -4.07 -5.73
N HIS A 156 -13.64 -3.67 -6.64
CA HIS A 156 -13.10 -4.58 -7.65
C HIS A 156 -12.16 -5.65 -7.08
N HIS A 157 -11.43 -5.35 -6.01
CA HIS A 157 -10.56 -6.32 -5.35
C HIS A 157 -11.37 -7.50 -4.83
N HIS A 158 -12.43 -7.23 -4.07
CA HIS A 158 -13.25 -8.27 -3.46
C HIS A 158 -14.15 -8.98 -4.48
N ASP A 159 -14.59 -8.31 -5.55
CA ASP A 159 -15.25 -8.99 -6.67
C ASP A 159 -14.33 -10.05 -7.32
N ASN A 160 -13.05 -9.73 -7.51
CA ASN A 160 -12.09 -10.72 -8.01
C ASN A 160 -11.89 -11.90 -7.05
N GLU A 161 -11.98 -11.65 -5.75
CA GLU A 161 -11.84 -12.72 -4.77
C GLU A 161 -13.00 -13.70 -4.83
N GLU A 162 -14.22 -13.18 -4.82
CA GLU A 162 -15.44 -13.97 -4.91
C GLU A 162 -15.56 -14.73 -6.24
N GLN A 163 -15.20 -14.10 -7.36
CA GLN A 163 -15.37 -14.69 -8.67
C GLN A 163 -14.23 -15.65 -9.07
N LEU A 164 -13.00 -15.40 -8.60
CA LEU A 164 -11.81 -16.07 -9.12
C LEU A 164 -10.95 -16.72 -8.04
N PHE A 165 -10.67 -16.02 -6.95
CA PHE A 165 -9.71 -16.47 -5.94
C PHE A 165 -10.30 -17.51 -4.98
N PHE A 166 -11.36 -17.16 -4.25
CA PHE A 166 -11.97 -18.05 -3.27
C PHE A 166 -12.49 -19.35 -3.87
N PRO A 167 -13.15 -19.38 -5.07
CA PRO A 167 -13.51 -20.63 -5.70
C PRO A 167 -12.31 -21.55 -5.95
N ARG A 168 -11.16 -20.97 -6.35
CA ARG A 168 -9.93 -21.74 -6.58
C ARG A 168 -9.37 -22.31 -5.28
N ILE A 169 -9.33 -21.51 -4.21
CA ILE A 169 -8.79 -21.94 -2.92
C ILE A 169 -9.71 -23.01 -2.28
N ALA A 170 -11.02 -22.84 -2.42
CA ALA A 170 -12.05 -23.76 -1.90
C ALA A 170 -11.97 -25.19 -2.48
N GLU A 171 -11.25 -25.40 -3.59
CA GLU A 171 -11.02 -26.75 -4.14
C GLU A 171 -10.22 -27.66 -3.19
N ARG A 172 -9.42 -27.08 -2.28
CA ARG A 172 -8.53 -27.84 -1.37
C ARG A 172 -8.54 -27.35 0.07
N VAL A 173 -9.06 -26.16 0.32
CA VAL A 173 -9.03 -25.51 1.63
C VAL A 173 -10.46 -25.16 2.03
N GLU A 174 -10.85 -25.54 3.24
CA GLU A 174 -12.08 -25.01 3.83
C GLU A 174 -11.84 -23.55 4.23
N LEU A 175 -12.46 -22.63 3.50
CA LEU A 175 -12.34 -21.19 3.78
C LEU A 175 -13.16 -20.83 5.03
N PRO A 176 -12.65 -19.91 5.88
CA PRO A 176 -13.45 -19.35 6.95
C PRO A 176 -14.79 -18.80 6.42
N PRO A 177 -15.94 -19.20 6.98
CA PRO A 177 -17.25 -18.80 6.46
C PRO A 177 -17.49 -17.28 6.53
N ARG A 178 -16.69 -16.58 7.34
CA ARG A 178 -16.75 -15.14 7.51
C ARG A 178 -16.19 -14.35 6.32
N LEU A 179 -15.25 -14.89 5.54
CA LEU A 179 -14.61 -14.14 4.45
C LEU A 179 -15.64 -13.61 3.44
N THR A 180 -16.42 -14.51 2.85
CA THR A 180 -17.49 -14.15 1.92
C THR A 180 -18.66 -13.45 2.60
N ALA A 181 -18.98 -13.80 3.85
CA ALA A 181 -20.08 -13.17 4.57
C ALA A 181 -19.79 -11.68 4.89
N ASP A 182 -18.55 -11.36 5.26
CA ASP A 182 -18.11 -10.01 5.61
C ASP A 182 -18.07 -9.12 4.35
N HIS A 183 -17.83 -9.66 3.15
CA HIS A 183 -17.81 -8.90 1.89
C HIS A 183 -19.10 -8.11 1.65
N LYS A 184 -20.27 -8.72 1.84
CA LYS A 184 -21.55 -8.04 1.65
C LYS A 184 -21.72 -6.84 2.59
N THR A 185 -21.36 -7.04 3.87
CA THR A 185 -21.47 -5.99 4.90
C THR A 185 -20.48 -4.86 4.63
N MET A 186 -19.25 -5.21 4.29
CA MET A 186 -18.18 -4.27 3.94
C MET A 186 -18.51 -3.43 2.70
N LEU A 187 -18.98 -4.05 1.61
CA LEU A 187 -19.36 -3.33 0.39
C LEU A 187 -20.53 -2.38 0.63
N ALA A 188 -21.50 -2.76 1.47
CA ALA A 188 -22.57 -1.87 1.88
C ALA A 188 -22.05 -0.64 2.65
N ALA A 189 -21.15 -0.86 3.61
CA ALA A 189 -20.54 0.22 4.38
C ALA A 189 -19.69 1.16 3.50
N LEU A 190 -18.89 0.60 2.58
CA LEU A 190 -18.10 1.37 1.60
C LEU A 190 -18.97 2.26 0.73
N LYS A 191 -20.09 1.72 0.24
CA LYS A 191 -21.05 2.48 -0.58
C LYS A 191 -21.72 3.61 0.20
N GLU A 192 -22.06 3.37 1.47
CA GLU A 192 -22.59 4.41 2.34
C GLU A 192 -21.55 5.52 2.58
N THR A 193 -20.30 5.15 2.89
CA THR A 193 -19.21 6.12 3.08
C THR A 193 -18.95 6.92 1.80
N ASP A 194 -18.97 6.29 0.63
CA ASP A 194 -18.83 6.97 -0.67
C ASP A 194 -19.94 7.99 -0.92
N ALA A 195 -21.19 7.64 -0.62
CA ALA A 195 -22.30 8.59 -0.69
C ALA A 195 -22.10 9.77 0.27
N ILE A 196 -21.62 9.54 1.49
CA ILE A 196 -21.32 10.60 2.46
C ILE A 196 -20.19 11.50 1.96
N VAL A 197 -19.05 10.93 1.56
CA VAL A 197 -17.91 11.72 1.07
C VAL A 197 -18.32 12.57 -0.14
N LYS A 198 -19.05 12.01 -1.10
CA LYS A 198 -19.58 12.76 -2.25
C LYS A 198 -20.50 13.90 -1.83
N ALA A 199 -21.41 13.65 -0.89
CA ALA A 199 -22.33 14.67 -0.39
C ALA A 199 -21.58 15.79 0.34
N GLU A 200 -20.59 15.46 1.17
CA GLU A 200 -19.81 16.45 1.91
C GLU A 200 -18.90 17.29 0.99
N THR A 201 -18.28 16.67 -0.03
CA THR A 201 -17.48 17.41 -1.03
C THR A 201 -18.33 18.33 -1.92
N ALA A 202 -19.60 18.00 -2.15
CA ALA A 202 -20.49 18.82 -2.97
C ALA A 202 -21.00 20.09 -2.24
N LYS A 203 -20.81 20.19 -0.93
CA LYS A 203 -21.24 21.35 -0.14
C LYS A 203 -20.30 22.55 -0.36
N PRO A 204 -20.79 23.79 -0.15
CA PRO A 204 -19.95 24.98 -0.16
C PRO A 204 -18.75 24.87 0.79
N PRO A 205 -17.59 25.48 0.47
CA PRO A 205 -16.43 25.50 1.36
C PRO A 205 -16.80 25.95 2.78
N GLY A 206 -16.30 25.23 3.79
CA GLY A 206 -16.57 25.51 5.20
C GLY A 206 -17.93 25.01 5.73
N THR A 207 -18.77 24.39 4.90
CA THR A 207 -20.09 23.86 5.32
C THR A 207 -20.18 22.33 5.36
N ALA A 208 -19.10 21.65 4.99
CA ALA A 208 -18.98 20.20 5.05
C ALA A 208 -18.85 19.70 6.49
N ASP A 209 -19.55 18.61 6.81
CA ASP A 209 -19.48 17.86 8.05
C ASP A 209 -18.49 16.70 7.88
N TRP A 210 -17.20 17.03 7.97
CA TRP A 210 -16.13 16.03 7.89
C TRP A 210 -16.12 15.06 9.09
N ALA A 211 -16.75 15.42 10.22
CA ALA A 211 -16.88 14.52 11.36
C ALA A 211 -17.83 13.35 11.04
N LYS A 212 -18.90 13.59 10.27
CA LYS A 212 -19.76 12.54 9.73
C LYS A 212 -19.00 11.60 8.79
N ALA A 213 -18.22 12.14 7.85
CA ALA A 213 -17.38 11.33 6.95
C ALA A 213 -16.36 10.49 7.73
N ALA A 214 -15.67 11.08 8.71
CA ALA A 214 -14.72 10.38 9.58
C ALA A 214 -15.39 9.24 10.37
N THR A 215 -16.61 9.45 10.87
CA THR A 215 -17.38 8.43 11.59
C THR A 215 -17.73 7.25 10.68
N SER A 216 -18.19 7.53 9.46
CA SER A 216 -18.49 6.49 8.48
C SER A 216 -17.25 5.68 8.08
N LEU A 217 -16.10 6.34 7.89
CA LEU A 217 -14.85 5.65 7.59
C LEU A 217 -14.35 4.76 8.73
N ARG A 218 -14.46 5.21 9.99
CA ARG A 218 -14.13 4.36 11.15
C ARG A 218 -14.99 3.09 11.20
N HIS A 219 -16.25 3.19 10.78
CA HIS A 219 -17.12 2.03 10.68
C HIS A 219 -16.62 1.05 9.60
N VAL A 220 -16.26 1.55 8.41
CA VAL A 220 -15.62 0.74 7.37
C VAL A 220 -14.33 0.09 7.88
N GLU A 221 -13.44 0.85 8.53
CA GLU A 221 -12.19 0.34 9.08
C GLU A 221 -12.41 -0.78 10.12
N ALA A 222 -13.43 -0.63 10.98
CA ALA A 222 -13.78 -1.64 11.98
C ALA A 222 -14.24 -2.97 11.37
N ILE A 223 -14.72 -2.95 10.12
CA ILE A 223 -15.12 -4.15 9.35
C ILE A 223 -13.94 -4.69 8.55
N ILE A 224 -13.24 -3.83 7.79
CA ILE A 224 -12.17 -4.22 6.88
C ILE A 224 -10.97 -4.81 7.62
N LEU A 225 -10.54 -4.21 8.74
CA LEU A 225 -9.29 -4.66 9.37
C LEU A 225 -9.36 -6.09 9.92
N PRO A 226 -10.41 -6.52 10.64
CA PRO A 226 -10.56 -7.92 11.01
C PRO A 226 -10.63 -8.86 9.80
N HIS A 227 -11.27 -8.45 8.70
CA HIS A 227 -11.38 -9.23 7.48
C HIS A 227 -10.01 -9.46 6.83
N LEU A 228 -9.23 -8.39 6.60
CA LEU A 228 -7.86 -8.48 6.07
C LEU A 228 -6.95 -9.34 6.95
N LEU A 229 -7.12 -9.28 8.27
CA LEU A 229 -6.34 -10.12 9.18
C LEU A 229 -6.66 -11.62 9.01
N GLU A 230 -7.93 -11.99 8.81
CA GLU A 230 -8.33 -13.37 8.55
C GLU A 230 -7.78 -13.86 7.19
N GLU A 231 -7.82 -13.02 6.16
CA GLU A 231 -7.19 -13.33 4.87
C GLU A 231 -5.67 -13.56 5.00
N GLU A 232 -4.97 -12.64 5.66
CA GLU A 232 -3.53 -12.70 5.83
C GLU A 232 -3.09 -13.85 6.74
N HIS A 233 -3.80 -14.14 7.83
CA HIS A 233 -3.40 -15.15 8.81
C HIS A 233 -3.87 -16.56 8.49
N ASP A 234 -5.02 -16.72 7.85
CA ASP A 234 -5.64 -18.02 7.65
C ASP A 234 -5.64 -18.41 6.18
N THR A 235 -6.18 -17.54 5.31
CA THR A 235 -6.40 -17.87 3.90
C THR A 235 -5.11 -17.97 3.09
N LEU A 236 -4.24 -16.95 3.16
CA LEU A 236 -3.00 -16.93 2.40
C LEU A 236 -2.04 -18.06 2.83
N PRO A 237 -1.86 -18.37 4.13
CA PRO A 237 -1.08 -19.53 4.54
C PRO A 237 -1.67 -20.86 4.09
N ALA A 238 -2.99 -21.04 4.18
CA ALA A 238 -3.63 -22.25 3.70
C ALA A 238 -3.48 -22.41 2.18
N MET A 239 -3.60 -21.34 1.40
CA MET A 239 -3.29 -21.34 -0.03
C MET A 239 -1.86 -21.81 -0.28
N MET A 240 -0.86 -21.23 0.40
CA MET A 240 0.54 -21.61 0.22
C MET A 240 0.83 -23.07 0.57
N ALA A 241 0.14 -23.60 1.59
CA ALA A 241 0.32 -24.98 2.01
C ALA A 241 -0.27 -25.99 1.02
N ASN A 242 -1.27 -25.59 0.23
CA ASN A 242 -2.06 -26.50 -0.60
C ASN A 242 -1.89 -26.30 -2.11
N PHE A 243 -1.23 -25.22 -2.54
CA PHE A 243 -1.05 -24.91 -3.96
C PHE A 243 0.38 -24.50 -4.27
N THR A 244 0.88 -24.98 -5.41
CA THR A 244 2.10 -24.48 -6.01
C THR A 244 1.83 -23.20 -6.81
N ALA A 245 2.86 -22.40 -7.04
CA ALA A 245 2.77 -21.20 -7.88
C ALA A 245 2.20 -21.49 -9.28
N LYS A 246 2.64 -22.59 -9.90
CA LYS A 246 2.18 -23.01 -11.23
C LYS A 246 0.69 -23.35 -11.27
N GLU A 247 0.16 -23.88 -10.17
CA GLU A 247 -1.26 -24.20 -10.04
C GLU A 247 -2.14 -22.96 -9.83
N LEU A 248 -1.59 -21.87 -9.29
CA LEU A 248 -2.29 -20.60 -9.09
C LEU A 248 -2.14 -19.64 -10.28
N GLU A 249 -1.10 -19.81 -11.10
CA GLU A 249 -0.79 -18.95 -12.24
C GLU A 249 -2.00 -18.68 -13.18
N PRO A 250 -2.87 -19.65 -13.53
CA PRO A 250 -4.07 -19.37 -14.31
C PRO A 250 -5.05 -18.42 -13.62
N THR A 251 -5.27 -18.60 -12.31
CA THR A 251 -6.14 -17.74 -11.50
C THR A 251 -5.54 -16.36 -11.34
N GLU A 252 -4.24 -16.25 -11.04
CA GLU A 252 -3.52 -14.98 -10.97
C GLU A 252 -3.63 -14.20 -12.29
N ARG A 253 -3.45 -14.86 -13.44
CA ARG A 253 -3.66 -14.25 -14.75
C ARG A 253 -5.10 -13.79 -14.98
N ALA A 254 -6.08 -14.57 -14.54
CA ALA A 254 -7.48 -14.19 -14.63
C ALA A 254 -7.78 -12.94 -13.80
N MET A 255 -7.27 -12.88 -12.56
CA MET A 255 -7.39 -11.71 -11.69
C MET A 255 -6.71 -10.48 -12.31
N ILE A 256 -5.46 -10.61 -12.78
CA ILE A 256 -4.73 -9.50 -13.44
C ILE A 256 -5.49 -9.00 -14.68
N LYS A 257 -6.13 -9.91 -15.44
CA LYS A 257 -6.93 -9.54 -16.62
C LYS A 257 -8.25 -8.84 -16.25
N ALA A 258 -8.86 -9.23 -15.13
CA ALA A 258 -10.10 -8.65 -14.62
C ALA A 258 -9.87 -7.32 -13.87
N GLN A 259 -8.64 -7.06 -13.40
CA GLN A 259 -8.28 -5.79 -12.78
C GLN A 259 -8.45 -4.64 -13.78
N PRO A 260 -9.18 -3.57 -13.39
CA PRO A 260 -9.30 -2.42 -14.25
C PRO A 260 -7.93 -1.76 -14.43
N TRP A 261 -7.63 -1.32 -15.64
CA TRP A 261 -6.31 -0.78 -15.98
C TRP A 261 -5.89 0.41 -15.09
N TRP A 262 -6.86 1.14 -14.52
CA TRP A 262 -6.61 2.27 -13.64
C TRP A 262 -6.13 1.85 -12.23
N SER A 263 -6.42 0.63 -11.78
CA SER A 263 -5.99 0.13 -10.46
C SER A 263 -4.52 -0.29 -10.44
N LEU A 264 -3.94 -0.59 -11.60
CA LEU A 264 -2.55 -1.04 -11.72
C LEU A 264 -1.56 -0.02 -11.13
N GLY A 265 -1.83 1.28 -11.25
CA GLY A 265 -0.97 2.29 -10.65
C GLY A 265 -0.87 2.16 -9.12
N HIS A 266 -1.99 1.85 -8.46
CA HIS A 266 -2.03 1.61 -7.02
C HIS A 266 -1.30 0.33 -6.63
N LEU A 267 -1.51 -0.76 -7.37
CA LEU A 267 -0.77 -2.01 -7.17
C LEU A 267 0.75 -1.79 -7.19
N TYR A 268 1.22 -0.92 -8.08
CA TYR A 268 2.63 -0.59 -8.20
C TYR A 268 3.12 0.50 -7.24
N ARG A 269 2.25 1.16 -6.47
CA ARG A 269 2.64 2.20 -5.50
C ARG A 269 3.51 1.64 -4.36
N ARG A 270 3.32 0.37 -4.00
CA ARG A 270 4.09 -0.29 -2.93
C ARG A 270 5.57 -0.46 -3.26
N PHE A 271 5.88 -0.60 -4.55
CA PHE A 271 7.24 -0.46 -5.02
C PHE A 271 7.48 1.05 -5.02
N ARG A 272 8.47 1.52 -4.26
CA ARG A 272 8.87 2.95 -4.17
C ARG A 272 8.93 3.59 -5.57
N ASP A 273 9.17 4.90 -5.66
CA ASP A 273 9.23 5.64 -6.94
C ASP A 273 10.38 5.23 -7.91
N ASP A 274 10.87 4.00 -7.79
CA ASP A 274 11.79 3.32 -8.67
C ASP A 274 11.01 2.54 -9.77
N MET A 275 10.98 3.11 -10.98
CA MET A 275 10.41 2.46 -12.15
C MET A 275 11.17 1.21 -12.60
N VAL A 276 12.47 1.09 -12.29
CA VAL A 276 13.28 -0.08 -12.63
C VAL A 276 12.82 -1.27 -11.79
N VAL A 277 12.56 -1.07 -10.50
CA VAL A 277 11.99 -2.10 -9.62
C VAL A 277 10.60 -2.54 -10.11
N LYS A 278 9.74 -1.57 -10.47
CA LYS A 278 8.39 -1.86 -10.99
C LYS A 278 8.44 -2.65 -12.30
N GLN A 279 9.33 -2.26 -13.22
CA GLN A 279 9.55 -2.98 -14.48
C GLN A 279 10.10 -4.39 -14.24
N ARG A 280 11.09 -4.54 -13.36
CA ARG A 280 11.66 -5.84 -13.01
C ARG A 280 10.62 -6.78 -12.42
N HIS A 281 9.74 -6.27 -11.55
CA HIS A 281 8.61 -7.04 -11.03
C HIS A 281 7.62 -7.41 -12.13
N ALA A 282 7.19 -6.47 -12.97
CA ALA A 282 6.25 -6.75 -14.06
C ALA A 282 6.78 -7.81 -15.05
N VAL A 283 8.03 -7.64 -15.49
CA VAL A 283 8.65 -8.54 -16.48
C VAL A 283 9.01 -9.88 -15.85
N GLY A 284 9.66 -9.86 -14.68
CA GLY A 284 10.18 -11.06 -14.05
C GLY A 284 9.13 -11.90 -13.32
N SER A 285 8.18 -11.24 -12.65
CA SER A 285 7.19 -11.93 -11.82
C SER A 285 5.84 -12.14 -12.50
N LEU A 286 5.43 -11.22 -13.39
CA LEU A 286 4.12 -11.30 -14.08
C LEU A 286 4.24 -11.72 -15.54
N GLY A 287 5.48 -11.93 -16.04
CA GLY A 287 5.73 -12.30 -17.44
C GLY A 287 5.32 -11.21 -18.44
N VAL A 288 5.16 -9.95 -18.00
CA VAL A 288 4.78 -8.86 -18.89
C VAL A 288 5.96 -8.53 -19.81
N PRO A 289 5.82 -8.56 -21.14
CA PRO A 289 6.90 -8.16 -22.03
C PRO A 289 7.35 -6.72 -21.73
N SER A 290 8.66 -6.45 -21.73
CA SER A 290 9.21 -5.13 -21.41
C SER A 290 8.62 -4.00 -22.25
N VAL A 291 8.35 -4.28 -23.54
CA VAL A 291 7.68 -3.33 -24.45
C VAL A 291 6.24 -3.01 -24.03
N VAL A 292 5.49 -4.01 -23.54
CA VAL A 292 4.13 -3.83 -23.00
C VAL A 292 4.17 -3.03 -21.72
N PHE A 293 5.14 -3.31 -20.83
CA PHE A 293 5.32 -2.52 -19.62
C PHE A 293 5.60 -1.04 -19.96
N GLY A 294 6.57 -0.78 -20.84
CA GLY A 294 6.97 0.57 -21.22
C GLY A 294 5.87 1.36 -21.94
N ALA A 295 5.16 0.72 -22.88
CA ALA A 295 4.15 1.39 -23.71
C ALA A 295 2.77 1.51 -23.04
N LEU A 296 2.35 0.51 -22.25
CA LEU A 296 0.98 0.44 -21.73
C LEU A 296 0.90 0.61 -20.22
N ILE A 297 1.79 0.00 -19.42
CA ILE A 297 1.66 -0.02 -17.96
C ILE A 297 2.28 1.21 -17.32
N ARG A 298 3.52 1.54 -17.70
CA ARG A 298 4.27 2.67 -17.13
C ARG A 298 3.52 4.00 -17.22
N PRO A 299 2.93 4.40 -18.36
CA PRO A 299 2.17 5.65 -18.44
C PRO A 299 0.96 5.68 -17.48
N LYS A 300 0.39 4.52 -17.15
CA LYS A 300 -0.74 4.41 -16.22
C LYS A 300 -0.31 4.51 -14.77
N ILE A 301 0.84 3.92 -14.42
CA ILE A 301 1.47 4.11 -13.11
C ILE A 301 1.78 5.60 -12.92
N GLU A 302 2.40 6.24 -13.92
CA GLU A 302 2.73 7.66 -13.88
C GLU A 302 1.47 8.53 -13.79
N LYS A 303 0.42 8.23 -14.56
CA LYS A 303 -0.88 8.90 -14.47
C LYS A 303 -1.49 8.75 -13.08
N TYR A 304 -1.53 7.55 -12.52
CA TYR A 304 -2.03 7.30 -11.17
C TYR A 304 -1.24 8.11 -10.12
N GLN A 305 0.09 8.12 -10.23
CA GLN A 305 0.94 8.88 -9.32
C GLN A 305 0.60 10.38 -9.36
N ALA A 306 0.47 10.94 -10.57
CA ALA A 306 0.15 12.33 -10.80
C ALA A 306 -1.27 12.70 -10.34
N GLU A 307 -2.23 11.80 -10.52
CA GLU A 307 -3.64 12.09 -10.27
C GLU A 307 -4.11 11.75 -8.86
N VAL A 308 -3.54 10.73 -8.22
CA VAL A 308 -4.03 10.15 -6.95
C VAL A 308 -2.89 9.86 -5.97
N GLY A 309 -1.77 9.30 -6.45
CA GLY A 309 -0.67 8.86 -5.58
C GLY A 309 -0.12 9.97 -4.69
N TRP A 310 0.11 11.16 -5.25
CA TRP A 310 0.59 12.33 -4.51
C TRP A 310 -0.45 12.99 -3.63
N LEU A 311 -1.74 12.91 -3.97
CA LEU A 311 -2.81 13.53 -3.16
C LEU A 311 -2.79 12.99 -1.73
N VAL A 312 -2.49 11.71 -1.57
CA VAL A 312 -2.40 11.09 -0.25
C VAL A 312 -1.23 11.63 0.55
N GLU A 313 -0.06 11.86 -0.08
CA GLU A 313 1.09 12.44 0.62
C GLU A 313 0.85 13.91 0.97
N GLU A 314 0.17 14.63 0.09
CA GLU A 314 -0.21 16.02 0.26
C GLU A 314 -1.27 16.21 1.35
N LEU A 315 -2.28 15.34 1.43
CA LEU A 315 -3.30 15.37 2.47
C LEU A 315 -2.75 15.10 3.88
N LYS A 316 -1.62 14.38 3.97
CA LYS A 316 -0.90 14.15 5.25
C LYS A 316 -0.12 15.37 5.70
N GLN A 317 0.39 16.13 4.75
CA GLN A 317 1.26 17.28 4.99
C GLN A 317 0.75 18.47 4.18
N PRO A 318 -0.36 19.12 4.60
CA PRO A 318 -0.93 20.24 3.85
C PRO A 318 0.05 21.39 3.58
N GLN A 319 1.04 21.58 4.45
CA GLN A 319 2.11 22.54 4.27
C GLN A 319 3.00 22.26 3.04
N SER A 320 2.99 21.03 2.53
CA SER A 320 3.75 20.60 1.34
C SER A 320 2.97 20.78 0.04
N HIS A 321 1.74 21.33 0.07
CA HIS A 321 0.87 21.52 -1.10
C HIS A 321 1.58 22.25 -2.26
N ALA A 322 2.23 23.37 -1.97
CA ALA A 322 2.94 24.16 -2.99
C ALA A 322 4.08 23.37 -3.65
N PHE A 323 4.81 22.56 -2.88
CA PHE A 323 5.84 21.67 -3.41
C PHE A 323 5.23 20.63 -4.37
N TRP A 324 4.11 20.02 -3.99
CA TRP A 324 3.45 19.02 -4.83
C TRP A 324 2.80 19.62 -6.09
N GLU A 325 2.30 20.86 -6.04
CA GLU A 325 1.86 21.58 -7.23
C GLU A 325 3.01 21.79 -8.24
N GLU A 326 4.19 22.19 -7.76
CA GLU A 326 5.38 22.32 -8.60
C GLU A 326 5.77 20.96 -9.22
N GLN A 327 5.79 19.89 -8.43
CA GLN A 327 6.10 18.54 -8.94
C GLN A 327 5.09 18.08 -10.00
N ARG A 328 3.79 18.36 -9.82
CA ARG A 328 2.75 18.09 -10.83
C ARG A 328 2.99 18.88 -12.10
N ALA A 329 3.28 20.18 -12.00
CA ALA A 329 3.57 21.02 -13.16
C ALA A 329 4.79 20.51 -13.94
N LEU A 330 5.87 20.15 -13.25
CA LEU A 330 7.07 19.56 -13.85
C LEU A 330 6.78 18.21 -14.52
N TRP A 331 5.95 17.37 -13.92
CA TRP A 331 5.54 16.10 -14.50
C TRP A 331 4.71 16.29 -15.77
N HIS A 332 3.74 17.21 -15.77
CA HIS A 332 2.96 17.55 -16.97
C HIS A 332 3.84 18.10 -18.09
N ALA A 333 4.87 18.89 -17.76
CA ALA A 333 5.83 19.39 -18.74
C ALA A 333 6.70 18.27 -19.35
N ARG A 334 7.14 17.30 -18.54
CA ARG A 334 8.04 16.20 -18.98
C ARG A 334 7.31 15.07 -19.72
N SER A 335 6.08 14.77 -19.33
CA SER A 335 5.34 13.61 -19.85
C SER A 335 4.92 13.76 -21.31
N GLY A 336 5.05 14.94 -21.92
CA GLY A 336 4.61 15.19 -23.30
C GLY A 336 3.09 15.06 -23.49
N PHE A 337 2.36 14.72 -22.43
CA PHE A 337 0.90 14.66 -22.37
C PHE A 337 0.26 16.04 -22.22
N GLY A 338 1.06 17.10 -22.17
CA GLY A 338 0.60 18.47 -22.40
C GLY A 338 0.12 18.60 -23.84
N GLY A 339 -1.12 18.21 -24.09
CA GLY A 339 -1.85 18.65 -25.27
C GLY A 339 -1.70 20.16 -25.41
N CYS A 340 -1.55 20.65 -26.63
CA CYS A 340 -1.21 22.03 -27.01
C CYS A 340 -2.16 23.13 -26.50
N CYS A 341 -3.06 22.86 -25.54
CA CYS A 341 -4.17 23.72 -25.15
C CYS A 341 -4.16 24.17 -23.67
N GLY A 342 -3.12 23.85 -22.89
CA GLY A 342 -2.96 24.42 -21.55
C GLY A 342 -2.40 25.85 -21.59
N PRO A 343 -2.92 26.81 -20.80
CA PRO A 343 -2.30 28.13 -20.69
C PRO A 343 -0.87 27.98 -20.17
N LYS A 344 0.11 28.44 -20.97
CA LYS A 344 1.51 28.48 -20.53
C LYS A 344 1.58 29.26 -19.21
N PRO A 345 2.25 28.74 -18.16
CA PRO A 345 2.43 29.47 -16.92
C PRO A 345 3.11 30.80 -17.24
N ARG A 346 2.44 31.91 -16.94
CA ARG A 346 3.05 33.24 -17.05
C ARG A 346 4.13 33.31 -15.98
N GLY A 347 5.38 33.39 -16.41
CA GLY A 347 6.51 33.53 -15.50
C GLY A 347 6.38 34.79 -14.66
N SER A 348 6.54 34.65 -13.35
CA SER A 348 6.98 35.72 -12.47
C SER A 348 7.45 35.14 -11.14
N PHE A 349 8.74 34.82 -11.05
CA PHE A 349 9.50 34.95 -9.82
C PHE A 349 10.91 35.41 -10.19
N ALA A 350 11.06 36.74 -10.32
CA ALA A 350 12.35 37.38 -10.17
C ALA A 350 12.60 37.52 -8.66
N LEU A 351 13.54 36.75 -8.15
CA LEU A 351 14.11 36.97 -6.83
C LEU A 351 14.86 38.31 -6.86
N ALA A 352 14.36 39.30 -6.13
CA ALA A 352 15.03 40.56 -5.91
C ALA A 352 16.28 40.32 -5.03
N GLN A 353 17.46 40.49 -5.61
CA GLN A 353 18.67 40.83 -4.86
C GLN A 353 18.78 42.36 -4.85
N GLU A 354 18.29 42.99 -3.79
CA GLU A 354 18.76 44.32 -3.39
C GLU A 354 19.66 44.14 -2.16
N VAL A 355 20.97 44.12 -2.39
CA VAL A 355 21.97 44.38 -1.34
C VAL A 355 22.44 45.81 -1.55
N GLY A 356 22.04 46.69 -0.64
CA GLY A 356 22.33 48.12 -0.68
C GLY A 356 23.83 48.42 -0.67
N SER A 357 24.25 49.25 -1.63
CA SER A 357 25.56 49.90 -1.64
C SER A 357 25.54 51.10 -0.68
N GLY A 358 25.95 50.86 0.56
CA GLY A 358 26.25 51.92 1.52
C GLY A 358 27.48 52.73 1.07
N THR A 359 27.26 54.00 0.75
CA THR A 359 28.28 55.00 0.45
C THR A 359 28.94 55.48 1.75
N ARG A 360 30.28 55.46 1.80
CA ARG A 360 31.06 56.17 2.84
C ARG A 360 31.04 57.67 2.55
N LYS A 361 30.82 58.47 3.58
CA LYS A 361 31.33 59.84 3.72
C LYS A 361 32.23 59.89 4.92
#